data_AF-A0A951P1L2-F1
#
_entry.id   AF-A0A951P1L2-F1
#
_cell.length_a   1.000
_cell.length_b   1.000
_cell.length_c   1.000
_cell.angle_alpha   90.00
_cell.angle_beta   90.00
_cell.angle_gamma   90.00
#
_symmetry.space_group_name_H-M   'P 1'
#
loop_
_entity.id
_entity.type
_entity.pdbx_description
1 polymer ?
#
loop_
_entity_poly.entity_id
_entity_poly.type
_entity_poly.pdbx_seq_one_letter_code
_entity_poly.pdbx_strand_id
1 'polypeptide(L)'
;MTVSNQKAMIIRTERGLSIAGTRITLYDVMDYLKAQYPSKFIRDSFNLTNEQILAALSYIEAHQAEVEAEYQEILKGAAATRQYWEEQNCERFARIAAAPSRPEYAAIRAKLQEQRAQRAAKP
;
A
#
# COMPACT_ATOMS: atom_id res chain seq x y z
N MET A 1 -33.54 7.84 -10.39
CA MET A 1 -33.30 8.24 -8.98
C MET A 1 -32.57 7.09 -8.29
N THR A 2 -31.24 7.14 -8.18
CA THR A 2 -30.41 6.05 -7.59
C THR A 2 -29.15 6.61 -6.91
N VAL A 3 -29.23 7.82 -6.36
CA VAL A 3 -28.07 8.49 -5.71
C VAL A 3 -27.98 8.15 -4.21
N SER A 4 -29.05 7.63 -3.60
CA SER A 4 -29.09 7.37 -2.15
C SER A 4 -28.30 6.15 -1.68
N ASN A 5 -28.17 5.10 -2.51
CA ASN A 5 -27.55 3.84 -2.08
C ASN A 5 -26.01 3.85 -2.12
N GLN A 6 -25.42 4.64 -3.03
CA GLN A 6 -23.95 4.75 -3.13
C GLN A 6 -23.34 5.49 -1.93
N LYS A 7 -24.08 6.46 -1.37
CA LYS A 7 -23.64 7.23 -0.20
C LYS A 7 -23.64 6.39 1.10
N ALA A 8 -24.44 5.33 1.18
CA ALA A 8 -24.40 4.41 2.32
C ALA A 8 -23.15 3.53 2.33
N MET A 9 -22.52 3.33 1.16
CA MET A 9 -21.35 2.49 1.01
C MET A 9 -20.03 3.24 1.13
N ILE A 10 -20.02 4.56 0.97
CA ILE A 10 -18.84 5.40 1.18
C ILE A 10 -19.04 6.25 2.43
N ILE A 11 -18.25 6.01 3.45
CA ILE A 11 -18.34 6.67 4.76
C ILE A 11 -17.06 7.46 5.04
N ARG A 12 -17.19 8.61 5.71
CA ARG A 12 -16.04 9.38 6.20
C ARG A 12 -15.60 8.83 7.54
N THR A 13 -14.32 8.48 7.67
CA THR A 13 -13.69 8.04 8.92
C THR A 13 -12.51 8.93 9.27
N GLU A 14 -11.85 8.64 10.40
CA GLU A 14 -10.55 9.25 10.77
C GLU A 14 -9.45 9.07 9.69
N ARG A 15 -9.59 8.09 8.79
CA ARG A 15 -8.67 7.81 7.68
C ARG A 15 -9.07 8.51 6.37
N GLY A 16 -10.19 9.22 6.36
CA GLY A 16 -10.80 9.82 5.16
C GLY A 16 -11.92 8.96 4.56
N LEU A 17 -12.17 9.13 3.26
CA LEU A 17 -13.27 8.44 2.55
C LEU A 17 -12.98 6.94 2.45
N SER A 18 -13.86 6.13 3.03
CA SER A 18 -13.67 4.69 3.20
C SER A 18 -14.88 3.90 2.71
N ILE A 19 -14.64 2.70 2.18
CA ILE A 19 -15.69 1.76 1.80
C ILE A 19 -16.25 1.10 3.06
N ALA A 20 -17.56 1.25 3.29
CA ALA A 20 -18.28 0.74 4.44
C ALA A 20 -18.07 -0.77 4.63
N GLY A 21 -17.89 -1.17 5.89
CA GLY A 21 -17.59 -2.55 6.27
C GLY A 21 -16.13 -2.96 6.01
N THR A 22 -15.26 -2.05 5.57
CA THR A 22 -13.84 -2.33 5.31
C THR A 22 -12.93 -1.26 5.91
N ARG A 23 -11.62 -1.52 5.90
CA ARG A 23 -10.58 -0.52 6.17
C ARG A 23 -10.01 0.09 4.88
N ILE A 24 -10.62 -0.20 3.73
CA ILE A 24 -10.14 0.24 2.42
C ILE A 24 -10.64 1.65 2.16
N THR A 25 -9.70 2.56 1.88
CA THR A 25 -9.99 3.95 1.53
C THR A 25 -10.19 4.09 0.02
N LEU A 26 -10.87 5.17 -0.41
CA LEU A 26 -10.91 5.51 -1.83
C LEU A 26 -9.51 5.82 -2.38
N TYR A 27 -8.59 6.25 -1.52
CA TYR A 27 -7.20 6.55 -1.90
C TYR A 27 -6.43 5.27 -2.25
N ASP A 28 -6.68 4.16 -1.52
CA ASP A 28 -6.13 2.84 -1.87
C ASP A 28 -6.64 2.37 -3.25
N VAL A 29 -7.90 2.65 -3.57
CA VAL A 29 -8.48 2.36 -4.90
C VAL A 29 -7.85 3.26 -5.98
N MET A 30 -7.62 4.53 -5.66
CA MET A 30 -6.99 5.51 -6.56
C MET A 30 -5.57 5.11 -6.97
N ASP A 31 -4.77 4.55 -6.06
CA ASP A 31 -3.43 4.03 -6.39
C ASP A 31 -3.49 3.04 -7.57
N TYR A 32 -4.46 2.12 -7.53
CA TYR A 32 -4.62 1.11 -8.58
C TYR A 32 -5.21 1.68 -9.87
N LEU A 33 -6.15 2.63 -9.76
CA LEU A 33 -6.72 3.32 -10.93
C LEU A 33 -5.66 4.13 -11.67
N LYS A 34 -4.79 4.85 -10.94
CA LYS A 34 -3.66 5.61 -11.50
C LYS A 34 -2.64 4.69 -12.16
N ALA A 35 -2.44 3.48 -11.61
CA ALA A 35 -1.65 2.42 -12.23
C ALA A 35 -2.38 1.67 -13.36
N GLN A 36 -3.57 2.14 -13.78
CA GLN A 36 -4.37 1.61 -14.89
C GLN A 36 -4.79 0.15 -14.72
N TYR A 37 -4.93 -0.32 -13.48
CA TYR A 37 -5.44 -1.67 -13.24
C TYR A 37 -6.94 -1.76 -13.53
N PRO A 38 -7.41 -2.87 -14.14
CA PRO A 38 -8.84 -3.10 -14.36
C PRO A 38 -9.60 -3.17 -13.04
N SER A 39 -10.83 -2.64 -12.99
CA SER A 39 -11.68 -2.64 -11.79
C SER A 39 -11.90 -4.03 -11.17
N LYS A 40 -11.98 -5.07 -12.02
CA LYS A 40 -12.07 -6.48 -11.57
C LYS A 40 -10.84 -6.89 -10.77
N PHE A 41 -9.65 -6.48 -11.19
CA PHE A 41 -8.41 -6.76 -10.48
C PHE A 41 -8.36 -6.03 -9.13
N ILE A 42 -8.81 -4.77 -9.09
CA ILE A 42 -8.87 -3.97 -7.86
C ILE A 42 -9.81 -4.62 -6.85
N ARG A 43 -11.01 -5.01 -7.31
CA ARG A 43 -11.99 -5.74 -6.51
C ARG A 43 -11.38 -6.99 -5.88
N ASP A 44 -10.74 -7.83 -6.69
CA ASP A 44 -10.18 -9.10 -6.25
C ASP A 44 -8.97 -8.88 -5.31
N SER A 45 -8.14 -7.88 -5.56
CA SER A 45 -6.99 -7.52 -4.72
C SER A 45 -7.40 -7.10 -3.30
N PHE A 46 -8.56 -6.44 -3.18
CA PHE A 46 -9.08 -5.94 -1.92
C PHE A 46 -10.21 -6.81 -1.33
N ASN A 47 -10.54 -7.95 -1.95
CA ASN A 47 -11.68 -8.80 -1.57
C ASN A 47 -13.00 -8.01 -1.43
N LEU A 48 -13.24 -7.06 -2.33
CA LEU A 48 -14.46 -6.25 -2.34
C LEU A 48 -15.61 -6.97 -3.04
N THR A 49 -16.84 -6.69 -2.61
CA THR A 49 -18.03 -7.08 -3.37
C THR A 49 -18.17 -6.24 -4.64
N ASN A 50 -18.94 -6.73 -5.62
CA ASN A 50 -19.24 -5.96 -6.83
C ASN A 50 -19.91 -4.62 -6.51
N GLU A 51 -20.80 -4.60 -5.52
CA GLU A 51 -21.48 -3.38 -5.08
C GLU A 51 -20.49 -2.37 -4.51
N GLN A 52 -19.53 -2.83 -3.69
CA GLN A 52 -18.53 -1.96 -3.07
C GLN A 52 -17.60 -1.32 -4.11
N ILE A 53 -17.06 -2.09 -5.04
CA ILE A 53 -16.17 -1.52 -6.07
C ILE A 53 -16.95 -0.57 -7.00
N LEU A 54 -18.18 -0.91 -7.38
CA LEU A 54 -19.00 -0.02 -8.22
C LEU A 54 -19.36 1.28 -7.49
N ALA A 55 -19.73 1.20 -6.21
CA ALA A 55 -19.98 2.39 -5.40
C ALA A 55 -18.73 3.27 -5.25
N ALA A 56 -17.56 2.66 -5.04
CA ALA A 56 -16.29 3.39 -4.97
C ALA A 56 -15.97 4.11 -6.29
N LEU A 57 -16.07 3.41 -7.43
CA LEU A 57 -15.81 4.00 -8.74
C LEU A 57 -16.78 5.14 -9.07
N SER A 58 -18.09 4.94 -8.84
CA SER A 58 -19.07 6.00 -9.06
C SER A 58 -18.89 7.20 -8.14
N TYR A 59 -18.51 6.99 -6.88
CA TYR A 59 -18.22 8.10 -5.97
C TYR A 59 -16.99 8.88 -6.45
N ILE A 60 -15.92 8.20 -6.83
CA ILE A 60 -14.70 8.83 -7.36
C ILE A 60 -15.02 9.64 -8.62
N GLU A 61 -15.82 9.11 -9.53
CA GLU A 61 -16.24 9.81 -10.76
C GLU A 61 -17.08 11.05 -10.45
N ALA A 62 -18.04 10.95 -9.53
CA ALA A 62 -18.91 12.06 -9.15
C ALA A 62 -18.20 13.17 -8.36
N HIS A 63 -17.12 12.83 -7.64
CA HIS A 63 -16.39 13.72 -6.74
C HIS A 63 -14.90 13.87 -7.12
N GLN A 64 -14.58 13.76 -8.41
CA GLN A 64 -13.20 13.61 -8.89
C GLN A 64 -12.25 14.70 -8.39
N ALA A 65 -12.65 15.96 -8.43
CA ALA A 65 -11.79 17.07 -8.00
C ALA A 65 -11.49 17.05 -6.49
N GLU A 66 -12.49 16.73 -5.67
CA GLU A 66 -12.36 16.65 -4.22
C GLU A 66 -11.50 15.45 -3.81
N VAL A 67 -11.80 14.28 -4.38
CA VAL A 67 -11.06 13.04 -4.09
C VAL A 67 -9.61 13.14 -4.54
N GLU A 68 -9.35 13.73 -5.72
CA GLU A 68 -7.98 13.93 -6.20
C GLU A 68 -7.21 14.90 -5.30
N ALA A 69 -7.83 15.99 -4.84
CA ALA A 69 -7.16 16.94 -3.94
C ALA A 69 -6.73 16.27 -2.64
N GLU A 70 -7.65 15.54 -1.98
CA GLU A 70 -7.34 14.81 -0.75
C GLU A 70 -6.29 13.71 -0.98
N TYR A 71 -6.37 12.99 -2.10
CA TYR A 71 -5.39 11.99 -2.49
C TYR A 71 -3.97 12.58 -2.59
N GLN A 72 -3.82 13.76 -3.22
CA GLN A 72 -2.53 14.43 -3.35
C GLN A 72 -1.98 14.90 -1.98
N GLU A 73 -2.84 15.33 -1.05
CA GLU A 73 -2.43 15.69 0.31
C GLU A 73 -1.89 14.47 1.07
N ILE A 74 -2.57 13.33 0.97
CA ILE A 74 -2.14 12.08 1.59
C ILE A 74 -0.79 11.61 1.04
N LEU A 75 -0.58 11.67 -0.27
CA LEU A 75 0.70 11.32 -0.89
C LEU A 75 1.84 12.20 -0.38
N LYS A 76 1.62 13.52 -0.27
CA LYS A 76 2.60 14.47 0.29
C LYS A 76 2.93 14.13 1.74
N GLY A 77 1.90 13.88 2.56
CA GLY A 77 2.09 13.50 3.97
C GLY A 77 2.85 12.18 4.14
N ALA A 78 2.53 11.17 3.32
CA ALA A 78 3.20 9.88 3.31
C ALA A 78 4.67 10.01 2.88
N ALA A 79 4.96 10.79 1.85
CA ALA A 79 6.31 11.05 1.38
C ALA A 79 7.15 11.79 2.44
N ALA A 80 6.60 12.84 3.05
CA ALA A 80 7.29 13.58 4.11
C ALA A 80 7.57 12.70 5.34
N THR A 81 6.59 11.89 5.74
CA THR A 81 6.74 10.94 6.86
C THR A 81 7.82 9.92 6.57
N ARG A 82 7.81 9.35 5.35
CA ARG A 82 8.84 8.40 4.91
C ARG A 82 10.22 9.02 4.95
N GLN A 83 10.40 10.18 4.32
CA GLN A 83 11.68 10.88 4.27
C GLN A 83 12.22 11.16 5.68
N TYR A 84 11.36 11.68 6.58
CA TYR A 84 11.73 11.92 7.97
C TYR A 84 12.28 10.65 8.64
N TRP A 85 11.56 9.52 8.54
CA TRP A 85 12.00 8.28 9.17
C TRP A 85 13.21 7.65 8.48
N GLU A 86 13.36 7.79 7.17
CA GLU A 86 14.55 7.34 6.45
C GLU A 86 15.78 8.09 6.95
N GLU A 87 15.73 9.42 7.03
CA GLU A 87 16.81 10.26 7.56
C GLU A 87 17.17 9.90 9.00
N GLN A 88 16.16 9.76 9.88
CA GLN A 88 16.38 9.39 11.29
C GLN A 88 16.94 7.97 11.45
N ASN A 89 16.52 7.03 10.59
CA ASN A 89 16.93 5.64 10.71
C ASN A 89 18.24 5.32 9.98
N CYS A 90 18.73 6.18 9.07
CA CYS A 90 19.95 5.95 8.29
C CYS A 90 21.15 5.52 9.16
N GLU A 91 21.46 6.29 10.21
CA GLU A 91 22.60 6.01 11.09
C GLU A 91 22.39 4.71 11.89
N ARG A 92 21.16 4.48 12.36
CA ARG A 92 20.80 3.26 13.09
C ARG A 92 20.91 2.02 12.20
N PHE A 93 20.45 2.09 10.95
CA PHE A 93 20.59 1.00 9.99
C PHE A 93 22.05 0.75 9.61
N ALA A 94 22.85 1.80 9.44
CA ALA A 94 24.30 1.65 9.21
C ALA A 94 24.98 0.93 10.37
N ARG A 95 24.64 1.29 11.61
CA ARG A 95 25.15 0.60 12.83
C ARG A 95 24.71 -0.86 12.88
N ILE A 96 23.45 -1.17 12.59
CA ILE A 96 22.94 -2.55 12.55
C ILE A 96 23.65 -3.37 11.46
N ALA A 97 23.90 -2.77 10.29
CA ALA A 97 24.59 -3.43 9.18
C ALA A 97 26.07 -3.70 9.49
N ALA A 98 26.76 -2.78 10.18
CA ALA A 98 28.15 -2.93 10.60
C ALA A 98 28.33 -3.84 11.82
N ALA A 99 27.26 -4.08 12.60
CA ALA A 99 27.33 -4.90 13.80
C ALA A 99 27.69 -6.36 13.45
N PRO A 100 28.68 -6.96 14.14
CA PRO A 100 29.04 -8.35 13.89
C PRO A 100 27.87 -9.27 14.22
N SER A 101 27.64 -10.24 13.33
CA SER A 101 26.65 -11.28 13.59
C SER A 101 27.04 -12.10 14.81
N ARG A 102 26.08 -12.44 15.68
CA ARG A 102 26.34 -13.42 16.74
C ARG A 102 26.89 -14.72 16.14
N PRO A 103 27.80 -15.43 16.82
CA PRO A 103 28.49 -16.61 16.27
C PRO A 103 27.55 -17.66 15.68
N GLU A 104 26.41 -17.88 16.34
CA GLU A 104 25.35 -18.81 15.91
C GLU A 104 24.81 -18.46 14.51
N TYR A 105 24.67 -17.17 14.19
CA TYR A 105 24.17 -16.73 12.88
C TYR A 105 25.24 -16.69 11.80
N ALA A 106 26.53 -16.66 12.16
CA ALA A 106 27.62 -16.68 11.18
C ALA A 106 27.70 -18.04 10.47
N ALA A 107 27.55 -19.13 11.23
CA ALA A 107 27.53 -20.50 10.68
C ALA A 107 26.34 -20.74 9.74
N ILE A 108 25.16 -20.21 10.08
CA ILE A 108 23.96 -20.29 9.23
C ILE A 108 24.18 -19.51 7.92
N ARG A 109 24.77 -18.30 8.00
CA ARG A 109 25.08 -17.49 6.80
C ARG A 109 26.10 -18.17 5.90
N ALA A 110 27.14 -18.79 6.45
CA ALA A 110 28.14 -19.51 5.66
C ALA A 110 27.50 -20.64 4.84
N LYS A 111 26.65 -21.47 5.48
CA LYS A 111 25.90 -22.53 4.77
C LYS A 111 24.99 -21.97 3.66
N LEU A 112 24.34 -20.83 3.89
CA LEU A 112 23.50 -20.19 2.89
C LEU A 112 24.30 -19.67 1.68
N GLN A 113 25.48 -19.09 1.92
CA GLN A 113 26.37 -18.62 0.85
C GLN A 113 26.89 -19.78 0.00
N GLU A 114 27.26 -20.89 0.64
CA GLU A 114 27.73 -22.09 -0.04
C GLU A 114 26.64 -22.68 -0.96
N GLN A 115 25.40 -22.76 -0.48
CA GLN A 115 24.27 -23.21 -1.30
C GLN A 115 23.96 -22.25 -2.45
N ARG A 116 24.07 -20.93 -2.23
CA ARG A 116 23.91 -19.92 -3.30
C ARG A 116 24.96 -20.09 -4.39
N ALA A 117 26.23 -20.26 -4.01
CA ALA A 117 27.33 -20.48 -4.94
C ALA A 117 27.15 -21.78 -5.75
N GLN A 118 26.75 -22.88 -5.09
CA GLN A 118 26.45 -24.14 -5.78
C GLN A 118 25.30 -24.02 -6.79
N ARG A 119 24.25 -23.27 -6.47
CA ARG A 119 23.14 -23.01 -7.41
C ARG A 119 23.56 -22.13 -8.59
N ALA A 120 24.41 -21.14 -8.36
CA ALA A 120 24.90 -20.25 -9.42
C ALA A 120 25.92 -20.94 -10.34
N ALA A 121 26.65 -21.94 -9.84
CA ALA A 121 27.62 -22.73 -10.60
C ALA A 121 27.01 -23.94 -11.34
N LYS A 122 25.72 -24.24 -11.11
CA LYS A 122 25.01 -25.28 -11.83
C LYS A 122 24.39 -24.66 -13.10
N PRO A 123 24.76 -25.12 -14.30
CA PRO A 123 24.25 -24.58 -15.57
C PRO A 123 22.75 -24.82 -15.74
#